data_AF-A0A0F8D8Q3-F1
#
_entry.id   AF-A0A0F8D8Q3-F1
#
_cell.length_a   1.000
_cell.length_b   1.000
_cell.length_c   1.000
_cell.angle_alpha   90.00
_cell.angle_beta   90.00
_cell.angle_gamma   90.00
#
_symmetry.space_group_name_H-M   'P 1'
#
loop_
_entity.id
_entity.type
_entity.pdbx_description
1 polymer ?
#
loop_
_entity_poly.entity_id
_entity_poly.type
_entity_poly.pdbx_seq_one_letter_code
_entity_poly.pdbx_strand_id
1 'polypeptide(L)'
;MRLYLDIGHEVTAGTFKARDRQLRIRLWELGLVHSLIIAIDRGQKLSNLKTSARSLGQFADKMDVHRPGKMVFMGHSFGAASIVQFIKSVYYANSPALKGLADPLFTPHRDSNLCAQITHENVVILLDMWCLPLFDPSTTALLELPLPAYDNVRGAPGGKAILAVDSEQFVKWSEHFHATARIVSKRPGQRVVSQEDFVNQATGAKMDPARFFWVHGSAHMNQSDFCVLFPWLTKKMFKAGHPEQVLRLNLRAQLQVLRENGVVVAETSAKDRVDDEREDANNRSSSHGSARASVDGEPELGHEKNCTRLSYDNTIFDMPDTIKAWGRVDIFGMGAESANFGRKTDGAKPMSNSASDQGTSATTSTNGGQGDLEISQETLAQQISV
;
A
#
# COMPACT_ATOMS: atom_id res chain seq x y z
N MET A 1 28.38 -2.60 -10.47
CA MET A 1 27.18 -2.53 -9.61
C MET A 1 26.32 -3.76 -9.87
N ARG A 2 26.34 -4.78 -8.98
CA ARG A 2 25.36 -5.89 -9.06
C ARG A 2 24.04 -5.34 -8.51
N LEU A 3 23.08 -5.13 -9.40
CA LEU A 3 21.77 -4.52 -9.12
C LEU A 3 20.81 -5.46 -8.38
N TYR A 4 21.16 -6.73 -8.19
CA TYR A 4 20.37 -7.69 -7.43
C TYR A 4 21.25 -8.48 -6.47
N LEU A 5 20.91 -8.41 -5.19
CA LEU A 5 21.43 -9.29 -4.15
C LEU A 5 20.28 -10.21 -3.76
N ASP A 6 20.51 -11.52 -3.85
CA ASP A 6 19.58 -12.49 -3.27
C ASP A 6 19.61 -12.30 -1.74
N ILE A 7 18.48 -11.86 -1.18
CA ILE A 7 18.32 -11.61 0.25
C ILE A 7 17.35 -12.65 0.77
N GLY A 8 17.85 -13.50 1.66
CA GLY A 8 17.04 -14.52 2.32
C GLY A 8 15.82 -13.94 3.04
N HIS A 9 14.86 -14.83 3.29
CA HIS A 9 13.63 -14.52 4.04
C HIS A 9 13.76 -14.87 5.53
N GLU A 10 14.86 -15.53 5.92
CA GLU A 10 15.17 -15.78 7.32
C GLU A 10 15.56 -14.47 8.02
N VAL A 11 15.02 -14.26 9.22
CA VAL A 11 15.27 -13.05 9.99
C VAL A 11 16.62 -13.16 10.67
N THR A 12 17.58 -12.44 10.11
CA THR A 12 18.95 -12.32 10.63
C THR A 12 19.35 -10.85 10.62
N ALA A 13 20.38 -10.49 11.39
CA ALA A 13 20.95 -9.14 11.34
C ALA A 13 21.41 -8.76 9.91
N GLY A 14 21.89 -9.74 9.13
CA GLY A 14 22.27 -9.55 7.73
C GLY A 14 21.07 -9.25 6.83
N THR A 15 19.96 -9.96 7.02
CA THR A 15 18.69 -9.72 6.30
C THR A 15 18.17 -8.32 6.58
N PHE A 16 18.14 -7.93 7.86
CA PHE A 16 17.74 -6.60 8.30
C PHE A 16 18.58 -5.50 7.63
N LYS A 17 19.91 -5.57 7.74
CA LYS A 17 20.83 -4.63 7.08
C LYS A 17 20.60 -4.54 5.56
N ALA A 18 20.33 -5.67 4.91
CA ALA A 18 20.07 -5.69 3.47
C ALA A 18 18.71 -5.06 3.09
N ARG A 19 17.66 -5.32 3.88
CA ARG A 19 16.34 -4.70 3.69
C ARG A 19 16.35 -3.21 4.03
N ASP A 20 17.11 -2.79 5.03
CA ASP A 20 17.35 -1.38 5.34
C ASP A 20 18.00 -0.64 4.19
N ARG A 21 18.99 -1.26 3.53
CA ARG A 21 19.60 -0.67 2.32
C ARG A 21 18.56 -0.50 1.21
N GLN A 22 17.65 -1.47 1.03
CA GLN A 22 16.56 -1.36 0.06
C GLN A 22 15.56 -0.27 0.46
N LEU A 23 15.21 -0.15 1.75
CA LEU A 23 14.37 0.92 2.25
C LEU A 23 15.00 2.29 2.00
N ARG A 24 16.27 2.52 2.36
CA ARG A 24 16.95 3.81 2.13
C ARG A 24 16.82 4.29 0.68
N ILE A 25 17.03 3.38 -0.28
CA ILE A 25 16.86 3.67 -1.71
C ILE A 25 15.41 4.06 -2.01
N ARG A 26 14.43 3.22 -1.61
CA ARG A 26 13.01 3.47 -1.86
C ARG A 26 12.52 4.77 -1.22
N LEU A 27 12.94 5.09 -0.01
CA LEU A 27 12.57 6.31 0.71
C LEU A 27 13.14 7.55 0.01
N TRP A 28 14.39 7.47 -0.45
CA TRP A 28 14.99 8.52 -1.27
C TRP A 28 14.26 8.70 -2.61
N GLU A 29 13.93 7.60 -3.31
CA GLU A 29 13.15 7.61 -4.55
C GLU A 29 11.76 8.23 -4.34
N LEU A 30 11.08 7.92 -3.24
CA LEU A 30 9.78 8.54 -2.89
C LEU A 30 9.92 10.06 -2.68
N GLY A 31 11.01 10.51 -2.04
CA GLY A 31 11.33 11.93 -1.92
C GLY A 31 11.57 12.61 -3.29
N LEU A 32 12.25 11.93 -4.21
CA LEU A 32 12.43 12.42 -5.58
C LEU A 32 11.12 12.46 -6.37
N VAL A 33 10.28 11.43 -6.26
CA VAL A 33 8.97 11.38 -6.92
C VAL A 33 8.11 12.54 -6.45
N HIS A 34 8.08 12.83 -5.16
CA HIS A 34 7.39 14.01 -4.62
C HIS A 34 7.91 15.30 -5.27
N SER A 35 9.22 15.53 -5.28
CA SER A 35 9.82 16.73 -5.88
C SER A 35 9.52 16.84 -7.38
N LEU A 36 9.52 15.72 -8.09
CA LEU A 36 9.19 15.65 -9.51
C LEU A 36 7.72 16.01 -9.77
N ILE A 37 6.78 15.51 -8.97
CA ILE A 37 5.35 15.84 -9.09
C ILE A 37 5.13 17.36 -8.90
N ILE A 38 5.77 17.95 -7.90
CA ILE A 38 5.73 19.41 -7.65
C ILE A 38 6.31 20.19 -8.85
N ALA A 39 7.42 19.73 -9.43
CA ALA A 39 8.03 20.36 -10.59
C ALA A 39 7.15 20.27 -11.85
N ILE A 40 6.52 19.10 -12.08
CA ILE A 40 5.60 18.88 -13.20
C ILE A 40 4.37 19.80 -13.08
N ASP A 41 3.76 19.89 -11.89
CA ASP A 41 2.57 20.74 -11.70
C ASP A 41 2.89 22.22 -11.90
N ARG A 42 4.07 22.67 -11.46
CA ARG A 42 4.57 24.05 -11.70
C ARG A 42 4.92 24.34 -13.17
N GLY A 43 4.79 23.37 -14.07
CA GLY A 43 5.16 23.51 -15.47
C GLY A 43 6.67 23.69 -15.69
N GLN A 44 7.51 23.20 -14.77
CA GLN A 44 8.96 23.24 -14.96
C GLN A 44 9.35 22.43 -16.21
N LYS A 45 10.33 22.94 -16.96
CA LYS A 45 10.83 22.26 -18.15
C LYS A 45 11.68 21.06 -17.74
N LEU A 46 11.11 19.86 -17.91
CA LEU A 46 11.75 18.60 -17.60
C LEU A 46 11.98 17.80 -18.88
N SER A 47 13.21 17.30 -19.06
CA SER A 47 13.58 16.45 -20.18
C SER A 47 13.18 15.01 -19.90
N ASN A 48 12.19 14.49 -20.62
CA ASN A 48 11.86 13.06 -20.56
C ASN A 48 12.88 12.25 -21.37
N LEU A 49 13.59 11.34 -20.71
CA LEU A 49 14.56 10.46 -21.38
C LEU A 49 13.89 9.55 -22.42
N LYS A 50 12.58 9.28 -22.29
CA LYS A 50 11.77 8.61 -23.30
C LYS A 50 11.20 9.66 -24.28
N THR A 51 11.96 9.96 -25.32
CA THR A 51 11.64 11.01 -26.32
C THR A 51 10.35 10.76 -27.11
N SER A 52 9.87 9.52 -27.18
CA SER A 52 8.60 9.16 -27.82
C SER A 52 7.36 9.38 -26.93
N ALA A 53 7.55 9.71 -25.65
CA ALA A 53 6.45 9.95 -24.72
C ALA A 53 5.83 11.34 -24.95
N ARG A 54 4.55 11.49 -24.59
CA ARG A 54 3.90 12.80 -24.57
C ARG A 54 4.61 13.74 -23.59
N SER A 55 4.56 15.03 -23.88
CA SER A 55 5.09 16.06 -22.99
C SER A 55 4.45 15.98 -21.60
N LEU A 56 5.25 16.16 -20.55
CA LEU A 56 4.77 16.26 -19.18
C LEU A 56 4.06 17.60 -18.91
N GLY A 57 4.24 18.60 -19.77
CA GLY A 57 3.60 19.92 -19.62
C GLY A 57 2.07 19.90 -19.66
N GLN A 58 1.45 18.82 -20.13
CA GLN A 58 -0.01 18.65 -20.08
C GLN A 58 -0.57 18.57 -18.65
N PHE A 59 0.29 18.29 -17.66
CA PHE A 59 -0.06 18.16 -16.25
C PHE A 59 0.16 19.44 -15.44
N ALA A 60 0.65 20.52 -16.07
CA ALA A 60 0.87 21.80 -15.39
C ALA A 60 -0.46 22.40 -14.89
N ASP A 61 -0.48 22.84 -13.64
CA ASP A 61 -1.62 23.39 -12.92
C ASP A 61 -2.85 22.45 -12.94
N LYS A 62 -2.63 21.12 -12.91
CA LYS A 62 -3.70 20.11 -12.97
C LYS A 62 -3.84 19.28 -11.70
N MET A 63 -2.92 19.41 -10.75
CA MET A 63 -2.87 18.55 -9.56
C MET A 63 -3.04 19.37 -8.28
N ASP A 64 -3.79 18.87 -7.30
CA ASP A 64 -3.88 19.49 -5.97
C ASP A 64 -2.70 19.02 -5.09
N VAL A 65 -1.46 19.32 -5.53
CA VAL A 65 -0.22 18.79 -4.90
C VAL A 65 0.51 19.80 -4.04
N HIS A 66 0.12 21.07 -4.13
CA HIS A 66 0.71 22.16 -3.35
C HIS A 66 0.02 22.40 -2.01
N ARG A 67 -1.17 21.82 -1.81
CA ARG A 67 -1.89 21.88 -0.54
C ARG A 67 -1.46 20.72 0.38
N PRO A 68 -1.03 21.02 1.62
CA PRO A 68 -0.75 20.02 2.64
C PRO A 68 -1.85 18.96 2.76
N GLY A 69 -1.46 17.69 2.95
CA GLY A 69 -2.41 16.60 3.17
C GLY A 69 -3.09 16.06 1.91
N LYS A 70 -2.89 16.67 0.72
CA LYS A 70 -3.63 16.30 -0.50
C LYS A 70 -3.05 15.15 -1.33
N MET A 71 -1.88 14.64 -0.95
CA MET A 71 -1.33 13.43 -1.55
C MET A 71 -1.82 12.17 -0.82
N VAL A 72 -2.11 11.13 -1.59
CA VAL A 72 -2.44 9.79 -1.09
C VAL A 72 -1.20 8.93 -1.15
N PHE A 73 -0.92 8.18 -0.09
CA PHE A 73 0.22 7.27 -0.04
C PHE A 73 -0.25 5.82 -0.05
N MET A 74 0.23 5.07 -1.04
CA MET A 74 -0.21 3.70 -1.25
C MET A 74 0.96 2.80 -1.62
N GLY A 75 0.92 1.56 -1.15
CA GLY A 75 1.89 0.55 -1.55
C GLY A 75 1.35 -0.86 -1.42
N HIS A 76 2.03 -1.78 -2.10
CA HIS A 76 1.82 -3.22 -2.02
C HIS A 76 3.08 -3.91 -1.50
N SER A 77 2.95 -4.94 -0.65
CA SER A 77 4.08 -5.73 -0.20
C SER A 77 5.15 -4.87 0.49
N PHE A 78 6.40 -4.99 0.05
CA PHE A 78 7.50 -4.14 0.51
C PHE A 78 7.25 -2.65 0.18
N GLY A 79 6.49 -2.34 -0.87
CA GLY A 79 6.04 -0.98 -1.16
C GLY A 79 5.16 -0.41 -0.04
N ALA A 80 4.25 -1.20 0.53
CA ALA A 80 3.41 -0.77 1.66
C ALA A 80 4.26 -0.49 2.91
N ALA A 81 5.24 -1.35 3.21
CA ALA A 81 6.18 -1.10 4.29
C ALA A 81 7.02 0.17 4.02
N SER A 82 7.45 0.38 2.77
CA SER A 82 8.16 1.60 2.38
C SER A 82 7.32 2.85 2.61
N ILE A 83 6.02 2.81 2.32
CA ILE A 83 5.10 3.92 2.60
C ILE A 83 5.02 4.19 4.11
N VAL A 84 4.79 3.17 4.94
CA VAL A 84 4.72 3.35 6.40
C VAL A 84 6.01 3.96 6.95
N GLN A 85 7.16 3.43 6.53
CA GLN A 85 8.46 3.95 6.92
C GLN A 85 8.63 5.41 6.47
N PHE A 86 8.31 5.71 5.21
CA PHE A 86 8.46 7.05 4.62
C PHE A 86 7.62 8.10 5.33
N ILE A 87 6.32 7.87 5.46
CA ILE A 87 5.41 8.85 6.05
C ILE A 87 5.73 9.10 7.52
N LYS A 88 6.12 8.07 8.28
CA LYS A 88 6.54 8.25 9.67
C LYS A 88 7.87 9.00 9.74
N SER A 89 8.85 8.65 8.92
CA SER A 89 10.16 9.34 8.88
C SER A 89 10.00 10.84 8.59
N VAL A 90 9.05 11.21 7.73
CA VAL A 90 8.78 12.63 7.42
C VAL A 90 7.97 13.31 8.52
N TYR A 91 6.82 12.74 8.89
CA TYR A 91 5.91 13.35 9.85
C TYR A 91 6.57 13.56 11.22
N TYR A 92 7.36 12.58 11.67
CA TYR A 92 8.03 12.61 12.96
C TYR A 92 9.47 13.11 12.89
N ALA A 93 9.93 13.72 11.79
CA ALA A 93 11.32 14.16 11.60
C ALA A 93 11.85 15.04 12.75
N ASN A 94 10.96 15.80 13.42
CA ASN A 94 11.30 16.66 14.57
C ASN A 94 10.84 16.09 15.93
N SER A 95 10.31 14.86 15.97
CA SER A 95 9.81 14.25 17.20
C SER A 95 10.95 14.00 18.19
N PRO A 96 10.79 14.37 19.47
CA PRO A 96 11.76 14.03 20.52
C PRO A 96 12.04 12.53 20.61
N ALA A 97 11.07 11.68 20.25
CA ALA A 97 11.20 10.22 20.25
C ALA A 97 12.30 9.72 19.31
N LEU A 98 12.66 10.50 18.28
CA LEU A 98 13.67 10.11 17.28
C LEU A 98 15.06 10.72 17.54
N LYS A 99 15.23 11.56 18.58
CA LYS A 99 16.52 12.25 18.84
C LYS A 99 17.69 11.29 19.11
N GLY A 100 17.42 10.10 19.64
CA GLY A 100 18.43 9.07 19.91
C GLY A 100 18.69 8.11 18.75
N LEU A 101 18.01 8.28 17.62
CA LEU A 101 18.17 7.39 16.47
C LEU A 101 19.48 7.70 15.74
N ALA A 102 20.48 6.84 15.91
CA ALA A 102 21.84 7.09 15.41
C ALA A 102 21.96 7.14 13.88
N ASP A 103 21.20 6.30 13.17
CA ASP A 103 21.28 6.17 11.71
C ASP A 103 19.88 6.02 11.08
N PRO A 104 19.11 7.13 10.97
CA PRO A 104 17.79 7.09 10.36
C PRO A 104 17.83 6.60 8.91
N LEU A 105 16.84 5.79 8.50
CA LEU A 105 16.72 5.33 7.11
C LEU A 105 16.42 6.47 6.13
N PHE A 106 15.77 7.54 6.59
CA PHE A 106 15.47 8.71 5.80
C PHE A 106 15.30 9.95 6.69
N THR A 107 15.92 11.05 6.28
CA THR A 107 15.84 12.35 6.96
C THR A 107 15.50 13.41 5.92
N PRO A 108 14.26 13.93 5.88
CA PRO A 108 13.92 15.01 4.95
C PRO A 108 14.56 16.33 5.39
N HIS A 109 14.73 17.26 4.44
CA HIS A 109 15.04 18.65 4.79
C HIS A 109 13.83 19.27 5.51
N ARG A 110 14.05 19.91 6.66
CA ARG A 110 12.99 20.34 7.58
C ARG A 110 11.99 21.29 6.94
N ASP A 111 12.50 22.25 6.17
CA ASP A 111 11.68 23.27 5.49
C ASP A 111 11.26 22.84 4.08
N SER A 112 11.34 21.55 3.76
CA SER A 112 10.94 21.05 2.45
C SER A 112 9.43 21.02 2.28
N ASN A 113 8.98 21.18 1.02
CA ASN A 113 7.57 20.97 0.65
C ASN A 113 7.08 19.57 1.06
N LEU A 114 7.98 18.56 1.11
CA LEU A 114 7.64 17.21 1.53
C LEU A 114 7.21 17.15 3.00
N CYS A 115 7.93 17.82 3.89
CA CYS A 115 7.56 17.93 5.31
C CYS A 115 6.22 18.65 5.49
N ALA A 116 5.96 19.70 4.69
CA ALA A 116 4.67 20.38 4.72
C ALA A 116 3.53 19.50 4.17
N GLN A 117 3.82 18.62 3.21
CA GLN A 117 2.82 17.82 2.52
C GLN A 117 2.27 16.66 3.36
N ILE A 118 3.10 16.09 4.23
CA ILE A 118 2.72 14.96 5.07
C ILE A 118 2.11 15.48 6.38
N THR A 119 0.81 15.32 6.50
CA THR A 119 -0.05 15.72 7.62
C THR A 119 -0.87 14.52 8.15
N HIS A 120 -1.65 14.74 9.21
CA HIS A 120 -2.61 13.75 9.70
C HIS A 120 -3.81 13.52 8.75
N GLU A 121 -3.98 14.36 7.72
CA GLU A 121 -5.09 14.24 6.75
C GLU A 121 -4.76 13.30 5.59
N ASN A 122 -3.49 12.90 5.41
CA ASN A 122 -3.13 12.01 4.30
C ASN A 122 -3.79 10.64 4.44
N VAL A 123 -4.36 10.15 3.34
CA VAL A 123 -4.88 8.79 3.23
C VAL A 123 -3.72 7.82 2.98
N VAL A 124 -3.74 6.69 3.71
CA VAL A 124 -2.75 5.62 3.61
C VAL A 124 -3.43 4.30 3.23
N ILE A 125 -2.95 3.68 2.15
CA ILE A 125 -3.48 2.42 1.62
C ILE A 125 -2.37 1.36 1.58
N LEU A 126 -2.55 0.26 2.30
CA LEU A 126 -1.55 -0.79 2.52
C LEU A 126 -2.10 -2.13 2.02
N LEU A 127 -1.58 -2.62 0.89
CA LEU A 127 -2.01 -3.91 0.32
C LEU A 127 -0.97 -4.99 0.63
N ASP A 128 -1.36 -6.08 1.28
CA ASP A 128 -0.49 -7.19 1.67
C ASP A 128 0.85 -6.72 2.23
N MET A 129 0.82 -5.85 3.24
CA MET A 129 2.02 -5.14 3.67
C MET A 129 3.06 -6.12 4.20
N TRP A 130 4.22 -6.24 3.55
CA TRP A 130 5.27 -7.12 4.04
C TRP A 130 5.99 -6.49 5.24
N CYS A 131 5.62 -6.90 6.46
CA CYS A 131 5.97 -6.20 7.69
C CYS A 131 7.46 -6.29 8.08
N LEU A 132 8.19 -7.33 7.64
CA LEU A 132 9.55 -7.62 8.12
C LEU A 132 10.48 -6.40 8.17
N PRO A 133 10.58 -5.57 7.11
CA PRO A 133 11.52 -4.44 7.09
C PRO A 133 11.22 -3.36 8.14
N LEU A 134 10.02 -3.32 8.71
CA LEU A 134 9.64 -2.36 9.74
C LEU A 134 10.02 -2.80 11.17
N PHE A 135 10.42 -4.06 11.34
CA PHE A 135 10.78 -4.64 12.63
C PHE A 135 12.30 -4.70 12.84
N ASP A 136 13.08 -3.93 12.08
CA ASP A 136 14.51 -3.77 12.35
C ASP A 136 14.71 -3.12 13.73
N PRO A 137 15.46 -3.75 14.66
CA PRO A 137 15.71 -3.19 15.98
C PRO A 137 16.29 -1.77 15.95
N SER A 138 17.07 -1.43 14.93
CA SER A 138 17.68 -0.10 14.77
C SER A 138 16.66 1.01 14.49
N THR A 139 15.47 0.68 13.99
CA THR A 139 14.41 1.66 13.66
C THR A 139 13.19 1.58 14.58
N THR A 140 13.27 0.80 15.65
CA THR A 140 12.17 0.57 16.62
C THR A 140 11.50 1.86 17.08
N ALA A 141 12.27 2.91 17.38
CA ALA A 141 11.72 4.20 17.82
C ALA A 141 10.70 4.80 16.84
N LEU A 142 10.85 4.56 15.54
CA LEU A 142 9.89 4.98 14.52
C LEU A 142 8.72 4.00 14.40
N LEU A 143 8.97 2.69 14.47
CA LEU A 143 7.92 1.67 14.46
C LEU A 143 6.86 1.96 15.52
N GLU A 144 7.30 2.30 16.74
CA GLU A 144 6.45 2.51 17.92
C GLU A 144 5.52 3.73 17.85
N LEU A 145 5.83 4.70 16.97
CA LEU A 145 4.98 5.86 16.71
C LEU A 145 3.79 5.46 15.83
N PRO A 146 2.58 6.03 16.03
CA PRO A 146 1.43 5.71 15.20
C PRO A 146 1.59 6.21 13.76
N LEU A 147 0.66 5.81 12.89
CA LEU A 147 0.46 6.50 11.62
C LEU A 147 -0.08 7.93 11.87
N PRO A 148 0.29 8.93 11.03
CA PRO A 148 -0.10 10.34 11.25
C PRO A 148 -1.60 10.57 11.44
N ALA A 149 -2.46 9.76 10.81
CA ALA A 149 -3.90 9.87 10.93
C ALA A 149 -4.43 9.71 12.37
N TYR A 150 -3.67 9.08 13.27
CA TYR A 150 -4.00 8.97 14.69
C TYR A 150 -3.41 10.06 15.58
N ASP A 151 -2.85 11.12 15.01
CA ASP A 151 -2.27 12.20 15.80
C ASP A 151 -3.31 12.84 16.75
N ASN A 152 -2.85 13.35 17.88
CA ASN A 152 -3.67 13.98 18.90
C ASN A 152 -3.91 15.46 18.57
N VAL A 153 -4.48 15.72 17.40
CA VAL A 153 -4.87 17.07 16.96
C VAL A 153 -6.35 17.09 16.60
N ARG A 154 -6.97 18.27 16.70
CA ARG A 154 -8.37 18.45 16.28
C ARG A 154 -8.46 18.22 14.77
N GLY A 155 -9.41 17.39 14.34
CA GLY A 155 -9.62 17.08 12.92
C GLY A 155 -8.90 15.82 12.42
N ALA A 156 -8.04 15.20 13.23
CA ALA A 156 -7.42 13.93 12.87
C ALA A 156 -8.47 12.84 12.56
N PRO A 157 -8.44 12.22 11.37
CA PRO A 157 -9.48 11.28 10.92
C PRO A 157 -9.42 9.92 11.62
N GLY A 158 -8.31 9.60 12.31
CA GLY A 158 -8.09 8.28 12.89
C GLY A 158 -8.00 7.19 11.82
N GLY A 159 -8.48 6.00 12.15
CA GLY A 159 -8.43 4.84 11.25
C GLY A 159 -9.25 4.99 9.98
N LYS A 160 -10.13 6.00 9.87
CA LYS A 160 -10.89 6.29 8.64
C LYS A 160 -9.99 6.65 7.46
N ALA A 161 -8.78 7.16 7.69
CA ALA A 161 -7.81 7.48 6.64
C ALA A 161 -6.82 6.34 6.36
N ILE A 162 -6.99 5.16 7.00
CA ILE A 162 -6.07 4.03 6.87
C ILE A 162 -6.84 2.81 6.37
N LEU A 163 -6.50 2.36 5.17
CA LEU A 163 -6.98 1.10 4.58
C LEU A 163 -5.83 0.09 4.57
N ALA A 164 -6.05 -1.07 5.17
CA ALA A 164 -5.19 -2.24 5.05
C ALA A 164 -5.98 -3.39 4.45
N VAL A 165 -5.44 -4.06 3.43
CA VAL A 165 -6.06 -5.24 2.83
C VAL A 165 -5.03 -6.34 2.64
N ASP A 166 -5.18 -7.43 3.38
CA ASP A 166 -4.32 -8.60 3.26
C ASP A 166 -4.97 -9.69 2.39
N SER A 167 -4.13 -10.51 1.77
CA SER A 167 -4.52 -11.75 1.14
C SER A 167 -4.69 -12.84 2.19
N GLU A 168 -5.45 -13.90 1.85
CA GLU A 168 -5.59 -15.05 2.74
C GLU A 168 -4.24 -15.69 3.08
N GLN A 169 -3.28 -15.66 2.15
CA GLN A 169 -1.91 -16.13 2.39
C GLN A 169 -1.22 -15.37 3.53
N PHE A 170 -1.38 -14.05 3.58
CA PHE A 170 -0.80 -13.20 4.62
C PHE A 170 -1.53 -13.35 5.95
N VAL A 171 -2.85 -13.51 5.94
CA VAL A 171 -3.66 -13.79 7.14
C VAL A 171 -3.25 -15.11 7.79
N LYS A 172 -2.97 -16.15 6.99
CA LYS A 172 -2.52 -17.46 7.49
C LYS A 172 -1.12 -17.45 8.12
N TRP A 173 -0.35 -16.38 7.91
CA TRP A 173 0.94 -16.18 8.56
C TRP A 173 0.74 -15.34 9.84
N SER A 174 0.52 -16.02 10.96
CA SER A 174 0.01 -15.39 12.19
C SER A 174 0.90 -14.27 12.75
N GLU A 175 2.22 -14.46 12.80
CA GLU A 175 3.16 -13.43 13.26
C GLU A 175 3.09 -12.16 12.40
N HIS A 176 2.92 -12.36 11.09
CA HIS A 176 2.77 -11.29 10.13
C HIS A 176 1.43 -10.58 10.26
N PHE A 177 0.35 -11.34 10.36
CA PHE A 177 -0.98 -10.79 10.54
C PHE A 177 -1.10 -9.94 11.81
N HIS A 178 -0.51 -10.41 12.92
CA HIS A 178 -0.40 -9.64 14.16
C HIS A 178 0.53 -8.42 14.03
N ALA A 179 1.59 -8.52 13.22
CA ALA A 179 2.46 -7.38 12.92
C ALA A 179 1.70 -6.28 12.16
N THR A 180 0.90 -6.62 11.15
CA THR A 180 0.05 -5.67 10.42
C THR A 180 -0.89 -4.95 11.39
N ALA A 181 -1.62 -5.70 12.23
CA ALA A 181 -2.55 -5.15 13.22
C ALA A 181 -1.85 -4.17 14.19
N ARG A 182 -0.64 -4.50 14.63
CA ARG A 182 0.18 -3.63 15.50
C ARG A 182 0.59 -2.34 14.78
N ILE A 183 1.09 -2.44 13.54
CA ILE A 183 1.57 -1.29 12.75
C ILE A 183 0.45 -0.27 12.48
N VAL A 184 -0.76 -0.75 12.16
CA VAL A 184 -1.91 0.10 11.82
C VAL A 184 -2.73 0.56 13.04
N SER A 185 -2.26 0.26 14.25
CA SER A 185 -2.89 0.68 15.51
C SER A 185 -2.48 2.11 15.91
N LYS A 186 -3.23 2.70 16.84
CA LYS A 186 -2.90 4.01 17.43
C LYS A 186 -1.70 3.98 18.38
N ARG A 187 -1.31 2.81 18.89
CA ARG A 187 -0.11 2.68 19.74
C ARG A 187 0.71 1.45 19.35
N PRO A 188 1.44 1.52 18.22
CA PRO A 188 2.30 0.42 17.79
C PRO A 188 3.40 0.07 18.80
N GLY A 189 3.76 0.98 19.72
CA GLY A 189 4.65 0.67 20.84
C GLY A 189 4.08 -0.35 21.83
N GLN A 190 2.76 -0.46 21.95
CA GLN A 190 2.15 -1.53 22.72
C GLN A 190 2.19 -2.85 21.96
N ARG A 191 2.50 -3.93 22.68
CA ARG A 191 2.56 -5.27 22.09
C ARG A 191 1.18 -5.79 21.71
N VAL A 192 0.15 -5.42 22.46
CA VAL A 192 -1.24 -5.84 22.22
C VAL A 192 -2.09 -4.61 21.97
N VAL A 193 -2.95 -4.66 20.96
CA VAL A 193 -3.82 -3.54 20.60
C VAL A 193 -4.99 -3.47 21.58
N SER A 194 -5.08 -2.38 22.36
CA SER A 194 -6.23 -2.09 23.23
C SER A 194 -7.20 -1.12 22.57
N GLN A 195 -8.50 -1.35 22.77
CA GLN A 195 -9.55 -0.44 22.35
C GLN A 195 -9.51 0.90 23.11
N GLU A 196 -9.02 0.90 24.35
CA GLU A 196 -8.97 2.10 25.20
C GLU A 196 -8.01 3.16 24.66
N ASP A 197 -7.01 2.74 23.87
CA ASP A 197 -6.05 3.65 23.27
C ASP A 197 -6.64 4.52 22.15
N PHE A 198 -7.80 4.13 21.60
CA PHE A 198 -8.46 4.79 20.47
C PHE A 198 -9.24 6.04 20.89
N VAL A 199 -8.54 6.97 21.55
CA VAL A 199 -9.06 8.27 21.99
C VAL A 199 -8.13 9.38 21.52
N ASN A 200 -8.68 10.41 20.89
CA ASN A 200 -7.96 11.63 20.55
C ASN A 200 -7.72 12.45 21.83
N GLN A 201 -6.47 12.51 22.30
CA GLN A 201 -6.15 13.16 23.58
C GLN A 201 -6.39 14.68 23.59
N ALA A 202 -6.38 15.34 22.42
CA ALA A 202 -6.65 16.77 22.33
C ALA A 202 -8.15 17.12 22.39
N THR A 203 -9.04 16.16 22.16
CA THR A 203 -10.49 16.41 22.08
C THR A 203 -11.33 15.49 22.98
N GLY A 204 -10.77 14.39 23.47
CA GLY A 204 -11.49 13.32 24.18
C GLY A 204 -12.38 12.45 23.27
N ALA A 205 -12.42 12.71 21.96
CA ALA A 205 -13.28 11.96 21.04
C ALA A 205 -12.71 10.56 20.75
N LYS A 206 -13.60 9.57 20.59
CA LYS A 206 -13.21 8.24 20.10
C LYS A 206 -12.68 8.32 18.67
N MET A 207 -11.66 7.52 18.36
CA MET A 207 -11.13 7.32 17.03
C MET A 207 -11.50 5.93 16.52
N ASP A 208 -11.80 5.79 15.24
CA ASP A 208 -12.01 4.46 14.65
C ASP A 208 -10.68 3.72 14.48
N PRO A 209 -10.66 2.38 14.59
CA PRO A 209 -9.53 1.57 14.16
C PRO A 209 -9.38 1.62 12.64
N ALA A 210 -8.20 1.21 12.15
CA ALA A 210 -7.92 1.14 10.73
C ALA A 210 -8.94 0.24 10.03
N ARG A 211 -9.27 0.59 8.78
CA ARG A 211 -10.09 -0.25 7.90
C ARG A 211 -9.25 -1.45 7.45
N PHE A 212 -9.24 -2.52 8.24
CA PHE A 212 -8.45 -3.71 7.96
C PHE A 212 -9.35 -4.86 7.49
N PHE A 213 -9.08 -5.34 6.29
CA PHE A 213 -9.82 -6.42 5.65
C PHE A 213 -8.88 -7.46 5.05
N TRP A 214 -9.46 -8.57 4.60
CA TRP A 214 -8.76 -9.57 3.83
C TRP A 214 -9.66 -10.27 2.82
N VAL A 215 -9.07 -10.83 1.76
CA VAL A 215 -9.84 -11.45 0.67
C VAL A 215 -9.71 -12.98 0.71
N HIS A 216 -10.84 -13.69 0.81
CA HIS A 216 -10.91 -15.16 0.87
C HIS A 216 -10.30 -15.82 -0.36
N GLY A 217 -9.53 -16.90 -0.16
CA GLY A 217 -8.91 -17.66 -1.26
C GLY A 217 -7.92 -16.90 -2.14
N SER A 218 -7.43 -15.74 -1.67
CA SER A 218 -6.46 -14.91 -2.37
C SER A 218 -5.01 -15.20 -1.93
N ALA A 219 -4.07 -14.93 -2.83
CA ALA A 219 -2.62 -15.00 -2.62
C ALA A 219 -1.99 -13.61 -2.78
N HIS A 220 -0.75 -13.48 -2.32
CA HIS A 220 -0.01 -12.21 -2.33
C HIS A 220 0.03 -11.50 -3.70
N MET A 221 0.09 -12.30 -4.78
CA MET A 221 0.17 -11.81 -6.15
C MET A 221 -1.16 -11.24 -6.67
N ASN A 222 -2.29 -11.55 -6.02
CA ASN A 222 -3.62 -11.04 -6.43
C ASN A 222 -3.75 -9.52 -6.26
N GLN A 223 -2.82 -8.86 -5.58
CA GLN A 223 -2.74 -7.41 -5.48
C GLN A 223 -2.00 -6.76 -6.66
N SER A 224 -1.63 -7.53 -7.69
CA SER A 224 -0.87 -7.07 -8.85
C SER A 224 -1.52 -7.50 -10.16
N ASP A 225 -1.17 -6.81 -11.25
CA ASP A 225 -1.64 -7.13 -12.60
C ASP A 225 -1.23 -8.54 -13.05
N PHE A 226 -0.21 -9.14 -12.45
CA PHE A 226 0.29 -10.46 -12.82
C PHE A 226 -0.82 -11.51 -12.85
N CYS A 227 -1.71 -11.49 -11.87
CA CYS A 227 -2.75 -12.50 -11.77
C CYS A 227 -3.86 -12.36 -12.82
N VAL A 228 -4.06 -11.16 -13.37
CA VAL A 228 -4.97 -10.92 -14.50
C VAL A 228 -4.28 -11.23 -15.83
N LEU A 229 -3.00 -10.89 -15.96
CA LEU A 229 -2.23 -11.13 -17.18
C LEU A 229 -1.89 -12.61 -17.41
N PHE A 230 -1.76 -13.41 -16.33
CA PHE A 230 -1.37 -14.81 -16.40
C PHE A 230 -2.34 -15.75 -15.64
N PRO A 231 -3.64 -15.76 -15.96
CA PRO A 231 -4.67 -16.41 -15.14
C PRO A 231 -4.50 -17.92 -15.04
N TRP A 232 -3.99 -18.56 -16.10
CA TRP A 232 -3.68 -19.99 -16.10
C TRP A 232 -2.54 -20.33 -15.12
N LEU A 233 -1.47 -19.52 -15.11
CA LEU A 233 -0.33 -19.70 -14.22
C LEU A 233 -0.74 -19.46 -12.77
N THR A 234 -1.55 -18.42 -12.53
CA THR A 234 -2.15 -18.09 -11.23
C THR A 234 -2.96 -19.24 -10.66
N LYS A 235 -3.89 -19.79 -11.46
CA LYS A 235 -4.75 -20.91 -11.03
C LYS A 235 -3.94 -22.18 -10.76
N LYS A 236 -2.97 -22.50 -11.61
CA LYS A 236 -2.24 -23.78 -11.55
C LYS A 236 -1.12 -23.78 -10.49
N MET A 237 -0.37 -22.69 -10.35
CA MET A 237 0.80 -22.63 -9.47
C MET A 237 0.48 -22.07 -8.10
N PHE A 238 -0.41 -21.07 -8.02
CA PHE A 238 -0.67 -20.34 -6.79
C PHE A 238 -1.99 -20.71 -6.12
N LYS A 239 -2.81 -21.56 -6.79
CA LYS A 239 -4.15 -21.96 -6.34
C LYS A 239 -5.04 -20.77 -5.95
N ALA A 240 -4.73 -19.59 -6.49
CA ALA A 240 -5.46 -18.37 -6.23
C ALA A 240 -6.67 -18.30 -7.17
N GLY A 241 -7.85 -18.15 -6.59
CA GLY A 241 -9.11 -18.01 -7.33
C GLY A 241 -9.39 -16.56 -7.72
N HIS A 242 -10.14 -16.39 -8.82
CA HIS A 242 -10.86 -15.15 -9.17
C HIS A 242 -10.07 -13.83 -9.04
N PRO A 243 -8.92 -13.68 -9.74
CA PRO A 243 -8.04 -12.52 -9.57
C PRO A 243 -8.70 -11.18 -9.90
N GLU A 244 -9.61 -11.14 -10.87
CA GLU A 244 -10.40 -9.96 -11.19
C GLU A 244 -11.35 -9.56 -10.06
N GLN A 245 -11.98 -10.53 -9.39
CA GLN A 245 -12.85 -10.28 -8.24
C GLN A 245 -12.05 -9.68 -7.07
N VAL A 246 -10.86 -10.24 -6.77
CA VAL A 246 -9.98 -9.73 -5.71
C VAL A 246 -9.60 -8.28 -5.99
N LEU A 247 -9.13 -7.98 -7.22
CA LEU A 247 -8.74 -6.63 -7.60
C LEU A 247 -9.93 -5.65 -7.57
N ARG A 248 -11.10 -6.09 -8.03
CA ARG A 248 -12.34 -5.29 -8.00
C ARG A 248 -12.70 -4.91 -6.57
N LEU A 249 -12.70 -5.85 -5.64
CA LEU A 249 -13.00 -5.59 -4.22
C LEU A 249 -12.00 -4.61 -3.60
N ASN A 250 -10.71 -4.80 -3.87
CA ASN A 250 -9.66 -3.92 -3.35
C ASN A 250 -9.80 -2.51 -3.93
N LEU A 251 -10.10 -2.37 -5.23
CA LEU A 251 -10.32 -1.07 -5.86
C LEU A 251 -11.55 -0.37 -5.29
N ARG A 252 -12.66 -1.09 -5.08
CA ARG A 252 -13.86 -0.52 -4.44
C ARG A 252 -13.56 0.02 -3.04
N ALA A 253 -12.81 -0.74 -2.24
CA ALA A 253 -12.39 -0.32 -0.90
C ALA A 253 -11.49 0.92 -0.94
N GLN A 254 -10.54 0.96 -1.88
CA GLN A 254 -9.67 2.12 -2.13
C GLN A 254 -10.49 3.36 -2.50
N LEU A 255 -11.41 3.24 -3.46
CA LEU A 255 -12.27 4.35 -3.84
C LEU A 255 -13.14 4.82 -2.68
N GLN A 256 -13.64 3.91 -1.85
CA GLN A 256 -14.46 4.27 -0.71
C GLN A 256 -13.67 5.00 0.39
N VAL A 257 -12.46 4.56 0.73
CA VAL A 257 -11.61 5.30 1.70
C VAL A 257 -11.26 6.69 1.18
N LEU A 258 -11.05 6.84 -0.13
CA LEU A 258 -10.80 8.14 -0.75
C LEU A 258 -12.01 9.08 -0.61
N ARG A 259 -13.23 8.59 -0.88
CA ARG A 259 -14.47 9.38 -0.75
C ARG A 259 -14.70 9.85 0.68
N GLU A 260 -14.53 8.98 1.66
CA GLU A 260 -14.74 9.31 3.07
C GLU A 260 -13.75 10.35 3.60
N ASN A 261 -12.59 10.50 2.95
CA ASN A 261 -11.57 11.50 3.28
C ASN A 261 -11.59 12.70 2.31
N GLY A 262 -12.71 12.89 1.60
CA GLY A 262 -12.95 14.08 0.78
C GLY A 262 -12.14 14.15 -0.52
N VAL A 263 -11.58 13.02 -0.98
CA VAL A 263 -10.95 12.93 -2.30
C VAL A 263 -12.03 12.67 -3.35
N VAL A 264 -12.06 13.52 -4.37
CA VAL A 264 -13.01 13.37 -5.49
C VAL A 264 -12.54 12.23 -6.39
N VAL A 265 -13.35 11.17 -6.47
CA VAL A 265 -13.12 10.02 -7.34
C VAL A 265 -14.37 9.70 -8.14
N ALA A 266 -14.21 8.98 -9.25
CA ALA A 266 -15.32 8.54 -10.08
C ALA A 266 -16.28 7.60 -9.31
N GLU A 267 -17.50 7.47 -9.82
CA GLU A 267 -18.48 6.52 -9.31
C GLU A 267 -18.01 5.08 -9.50
N THR A 268 -18.39 4.19 -8.58
CA THR A 268 -18.19 2.75 -8.75
C THR A 268 -19.22 2.24 -9.76
N SER A 269 -18.82 1.57 -10.84
CA SER A 269 -19.74 0.99 -11.82
C SER A 269 -20.74 0.02 -11.16
N ALA A 270 -21.98 0.00 -11.62
CA ALA A 270 -22.99 -0.96 -11.14
C ALA A 270 -22.54 -2.42 -11.32
N LYS A 271 -21.82 -2.72 -12.41
CA LYS A 271 -21.25 -4.06 -12.68
C LYS A 271 -20.20 -4.46 -11.65
N ASP A 272 -19.48 -3.50 -11.09
CA ASP A 272 -18.43 -3.79 -10.10
C ASP A 272 -19.00 -3.98 -8.69
N ARG A 273 -20.25 -3.62 -8.44
CA ARG A 273 -20.84 -3.68 -7.08
C ARG A 273 -21.34 -5.06 -6.66
N VAL A 274 -21.60 -5.92 -7.63
CA VAL A 274 -22.07 -7.29 -7.40
C VAL A 274 -20.86 -8.20 -7.37
N ASP A 275 -20.72 -9.02 -6.32
CA ASP A 275 -19.83 -10.18 -6.40
C ASP A 275 -20.56 -11.23 -7.22
N ASP A 276 -20.02 -11.55 -8.39
CA ASP A 276 -20.53 -12.67 -9.18
C ASP A 276 -20.47 -13.92 -8.30
N GLU A 277 -21.62 -14.61 -8.16
CA GLU A 277 -21.68 -15.83 -7.36
C GLU A 277 -20.62 -16.83 -7.86
N ARG A 278 -20.04 -17.59 -6.93
CA ARG A 278 -19.11 -18.67 -7.24
C ARG A 278 -19.76 -19.57 -8.29
N GLU A 279 -19.31 -19.51 -9.54
CA GLU A 279 -19.59 -20.58 -10.49
C GLU A 279 -18.82 -21.81 -10.00
N ASP A 280 -19.45 -22.56 -9.10
CA ASP A 280 -18.98 -23.87 -8.69
C ASP A 280 -18.89 -24.73 -9.96
N ALA A 281 -17.67 -25.05 -10.37
CA ALA A 281 -17.34 -25.81 -11.57
C ALA A 281 -17.85 -27.27 -11.56
N ASN A 282 -18.80 -27.61 -10.68
CA ASN A 282 -19.36 -28.95 -10.51
C ASN A 282 -20.84 -29.08 -10.86
N ASN A 283 -21.50 -28.05 -11.41
CA ASN A 283 -22.88 -28.21 -11.90
C ASN A 283 -23.03 -27.92 -13.40
N ARG A 284 -22.26 -28.65 -14.23
CA ARG A 284 -22.65 -28.90 -15.62
C ARG A 284 -23.43 -30.21 -15.68
N SER A 285 -24.68 -30.16 -15.22
CA SER A 285 -25.70 -31.11 -15.67
C SER A 285 -26.79 -30.35 -16.43
N SER A 286 -26.74 -30.49 -17.76
CA SER A 286 -27.84 -30.39 -18.71
C SER A 286 -29.08 -29.56 -18.36
N SER A 287 -29.21 -28.40 -18.99
CA SER A 287 -30.43 -28.13 -19.75
C SER A 287 -30.12 -27.27 -20.98
N HIS A 288 -30.19 -27.90 -22.16
CA HIS A 288 -30.34 -27.20 -23.43
C HIS A 288 -31.74 -26.58 -23.45
N GLY A 289 -31.82 -25.27 -23.26
CA GLY A 289 -33.01 -24.47 -23.50
C GLY A 289 -32.65 -23.32 -24.42
N SER A 290 -32.84 -23.52 -25.72
CA SER A 290 -32.69 -22.48 -26.75
C SER A 290 -33.72 -21.37 -26.51
N ALA A 291 -33.26 -20.16 -26.22
CA ALA A 291 -34.06 -18.95 -26.36
C ALA A 291 -33.18 -17.85 -26.95
N ARG A 292 -33.27 -17.69 -28.28
CA ARG A 292 -32.82 -16.49 -28.98
C ARG A 292 -33.69 -15.33 -28.50
N ALA A 293 -33.08 -14.29 -27.94
CA ALA A 293 -33.71 -12.98 -27.79
C ALA A 293 -32.79 -11.93 -28.41
N SER A 294 -33.23 -11.52 -29.59
CA SER A 294 -32.92 -10.36 -30.42
C SER A 294 -32.08 -9.25 -29.80
N VAL A 295 -30.98 -8.96 -30.48
CA VAL A 295 -30.30 -7.65 -30.49
C VAL A 295 -31.16 -6.74 -31.36
N ASP A 296 -31.70 -5.66 -30.78
CA ASP A 296 -32.00 -4.38 -31.44
C ASP A 296 -32.65 -3.44 -30.41
N GLY A 297 -31.99 -2.34 -30.09
CA GLY A 297 -32.48 -1.33 -29.14
C GLY A 297 -31.40 -0.32 -28.76
N GLU A 298 -31.19 0.67 -29.61
CA GLU A 298 -30.53 1.94 -29.29
C GLU A 298 -31.13 2.55 -27.99
N PRO A 299 -30.32 3.04 -27.04
CA PRO A 299 -30.87 3.70 -25.86
C PRO A 299 -31.32 5.11 -26.23
N GLU A 300 -32.64 5.32 -26.19
CA GLU A 300 -33.25 6.66 -26.25
C GLU A 300 -32.70 7.57 -25.15
N LEU A 301 -32.25 8.76 -25.57
CA LEU A 301 -31.92 9.91 -24.72
C LEU A 301 -33.20 10.42 -24.03
N GLY A 302 -33.50 9.85 -22.86
CA GLY A 302 -34.56 10.31 -21.96
C GLY A 302 -34.09 11.50 -21.10
N HIS A 303 -34.80 12.61 -21.25
CA HIS A 303 -34.62 13.89 -20.56
C HIS A 303 -34.43 13.82 -19.04
N GLU A 304 -33.53 14.69 -18.58
CA GLU A 304 -33.33 15.17 -17.21
C GLU A 304 -34.61 15.29 -16.39
N LYS A 305 -34.61 14.67 -15.20
CA LYS A 305 -35.22 15.19 -13.97
C LYS A 305 -34.69 14.40 -12.75
N ASN A 306 -34.09 15.14 -11.83
CA ASN A 306 -33.60 14.74 -10.49
C ASN A 306 -32.27 13.96 -10.42
N CYS A 307 -31.18 14.65 -10.74
CA CYS A 307 -29.82 14.27 -10.32
C CYS A 307 -29.63 14.58 -8.82
N THR A 308 -30.23 13.78 -7.93
CA THR A 308 -30.01 13.88 -6.48
C THR A 308 -29.92 12.51 -5.81
N ARG A 309 -28.94 11.69 -6.25
CA ARG A 309 -28.17 10.77 -5.41
C ARG A 309 -27.08 10.15 -6.26
N LEU A 310 -25.88 10.74 -6.21
CA LEU A 310 -24.65 10.11 -6.70
C LEU A 310 -24.57 8.74 -6.03
N SER A 311 -24.62 7.69 -6.83
CA SER A 311 -24.70 6.34 -6.33
C SER A 311 -23.27 5.95 -5.96
N TYR A 312 -22.88 6.11 -4.70
CA TYR A 312 -21.57 5.68 -4.20
C TYR A 312 -21.69 4.30 -3.56
N ASP A 313 -20.63 3.50 -3.62
CA ASP A 313 -20.53 2.19 -2.97
C ASP A 313 -20.29 2.35 -1.46
N ASN A 314 -21.18 3.08 -0.81
CA ASN A 314 -21.06 3.46 0.59
C ASN A 314 -21.12 2.27 1.54
N THR A 315 -21.55 1.12 1.04
CA THR A 315 -21.81 -0.08 1.82
C THR A 315 -20.67 -1.08 1.80
N ILE A 316 -19.60 -0.90 0.99
CA ILE A 316 -18.53 -1.92 0.92
C ILE A 316 -17.93 -2.21 2.31
N PHE A 317 -17.76 -1.17 3.13
CA PHE A 317 -17.24 -1.34 4.49
C PHE A 317 -18.26 -1.86 5.51
N ASP A 318 -19.54 -1.86 5.15
CA ASP A 318 -20.62 -2.46 5.93
C ASP A 318 -20.71 -3.98 5.71
N MET A 319 -19.93 -4.52 4.74
CA MET A 319 -19.86 -5.95 4.44
C MET A 319 -21.25 -6.58 4.20
N PRO A 320 -22.04 -6.07 3.25
CA PRO A 320 -23.36 -6.64 2.96
C PRO A 320 -23.22 -8.12 2.58
N ASP A 321 -24.26 -8.92 2.82
CA ASP A 321 -24.30 -10.37 2.51
C ASP A 321 -23.99 -10.70 1.02
N THR A 322 -24.08 -9.70 0.16
CA THR A 322 -23.69 -9.76 -1.25
C THR A 322 -22.18 -9.84 -1.48
N ILE A 323 -21.33 -9.46 -0.51
CA ILE A 323 -19.87 -9.53 -0.60
C ILE A 323 -19.36 -10.71 0.23
N LYS A 324 -19.27 -11.89 -0.40
CA LYS A 324 -18.90 -13.15 0.29
C LYS A 324 -17.39 -13.42 0.29
N ALA A 325 -16.64 -12.76 -0.59
CA ALA A 325 -15.22 -13.02 -0.79
C ALA A 325 -14.32 -12.14 0.09
N TRP A 326 -14.88 -11.27 0.93
CA TRP A 326 -14.13 -10.33 1.75
C TRP A 326 -14.44 -10.52 3.24
N GLY A 327 -13.45 -10.34 4.12
CA GLY A 327 -13.60 -10.46 5.57
C GLY A 327 -13.02 -9.25 6.29
N ARG A 328 -13.67 -8.81 7.36
CA ARG A 328 -13.17 -7.72 8.23
C ARG A 328 -12.26 -8.29 9.30
N VAL A 329 -11.19 -7.57 9.61
CA VAL A 329 -10.27 -7.89 10.71
C VAL A 329 -10.59 -7.00 11.90
N ASP A 330 -10.92 -7.62 13.03
CA ASP A 330 -10.91 -6.94 14.33
C ASP A 330 -9.50 -6.99 14.90
N ILE A 331 -8.87 -5.82 15.04
CA ILE A 331 -7.47 -5.71 15.50
C ILE A 331 -7.34 -5.77 17.02
N PHE A 332 -8.43 -5.63 17.78
CA PHE A 332 -8.34 -5.60 19.24
C PHE A 332 -7.91 -6.96 19.80
N GLY A 333 -6.95 -6.95 20.73
CA GLY A 333 -6.34 -8.17 21.27
C GLY A 333 -5.24 -8.78 20.38
N MET A 334 -5.05 -8.28 19.15
CA MET A 334 -3.95 -8.71 18.27
C MET A 334 -2.61 -8.04 18.66
N GLY A 335 -1.53 -8.49 18.02
CA GLY A 335 -0.18 -7.93 18.16
C GLY A 335 0.81 -8.80 18.94
N ALA A 336 0.34 -9.62 19.89
CA ALA A 336 1.20 -10.44 20.75
C ALA A 336 2.21 -11.32 19.98
N GLU A 337 1.76 -11.92 18.88
CA GLU A 337 2.54 -12.84 18.06
C GLU A 337 3.57 -12.14 17.16
N SER A 338 3.47 -10.82 16.97
CA SER A 338 4.46 -10.06 16.20
C SER A 338 5.86 -10.11 16.83
N ALA A 339 5.97 -10.46 18.12
CA ALA A 339 7.25 -10.65 18.81
C ALA A 339 7.99 -11.92 18.36
N ASN A 340 7.28 -12.84 17.70
CA ASN A 340 7.84 -14.08 17.16
C ASN A 340 8.30 -13.93 15.71
N PHE A 341 8.19 -12.73 15.13
CA PHE A 341 8.64 -12.48 13.76
C PHE A 341 10.09 -12.94 13.59
N GLY A 342 10.29 -13.97 12.76
CA GLY A 342 11.63 -14.51 12.51
C GLY A 342 12.18 -15.53 13.49
N ARG A 343 11.45 -15.87 14.57
CA ARG A 343 11.81 -17.01 15.42
C ARG A 343 11.37 -18.28 14.72
N LYS A 344 12.27 -19.25 14.53
CA LYS A 344 11.90 -20.59 14.05
C LYS A 344 10.93 -21.19 15.07
N THR A 345 9.66 -21.32 14.71
CA THR A 345 8.75 -22.25 15.36
C THR A 345 9.02 -23.62 14.73
N ASP A 346 9.35 -24.61 15.55
CA ASP A 346 9.54 -25.98 15.10
C ASP A 346 8.22 -26.48 14.47
N GLY A 347 8.15 -26.41 13.13
CA GLY A 347 6.98 -26.87 12.35
C GLY A 347 6.55 -25.95 11.20
N ALA A 348 6.89 -24.67 11.20
CA ALA A 348 6.52 -23.76 10.11
C ALA A 348 7.66 -23.64 9.09
N LYS A 349 7.49 -24.22 7.90
CA LYS A 349 8.36 -23.91 6.76
C LYS A 349 8.17 -22.42 6.42
N PRO A 350 9.21 -21.57 6.43
CA PRO A 350 9.11 -20.26 5.83
C PRO A 350 8.71 -20.46 4.37
N MET A 351 7.57 -19.89 3.95
CA MET A 351 7.15 -19.94 2.56
C MET A 351 8.22 -19.23 1.73
N SER A 352 8.95 -20.00 0.92
CA SER A 352 9.79 -19.45 -0.14
C SER A 352 8.85 -18.73 -1.10
N ASN A 353 8.89 -17.40 -1.14
CA ASN A 353 8.26 -16.61 -2.20
C ASN A 353 9.07 -16.79 -3.49
N SER A 354 9.05 -17.98 -4.09
CA SER A 354 9.71 -18.27 -5.36
C SER A 354 8.83 -17.89 -6.55
N ALA A 355 8.42 -16.62 -6.63
CA ALA A 355 7.61 -16.14 -7.75
C ALA A 355 7.80 -14.67 -8.14
N SER A 356 8.83 -14.00 -7.63
CA SER A 356 9.22 -12.68 -8.13
C SER A 356 10.74 -12.56 -8.24
N ASP A 357 11.35 -13.31 -9.15
CA ASP A 357 12.59 -12.90 -9.86
C ASP A 357 13.12 -14.00 -10.82
N GLN A 358 12.33 -14.36 -11.82
CA GLN A 358 12.91 -14.96 -13.04
C GLN A 358 12.81 -13.95 -14.18
N GLY A 359 13.67 -12.93 -14.13
CA GLY A 359 14.08 -12.22 -15.33
C GLY A 359 14.86 -13.19 -16.22
N THR A 360 14.29 -13.54 -17.36
CA THR A 360 14.93 -14.33 -18.41
C THR A 360 16.30 -13.75 -18.78
N SER A 361 17.38 -14.48 -18.50
CA SER A 361 18.71 -14.13 -18.97
C SER A 361 18.85 -14.50 -20.45
N ALA A 362 18.87 -13.49 -21.31
CA ALA A 362 19.53 -13.61 -22.60
C ALA A 362 21.01 -13.29 -22.39
N THR A 363 21.84 -14.31 -22.51
CA THR A 363 23.30 -14.25 -22.41
C THR A 363 23.86 -13.46 -23.59
N THR A 364 24.51 -12.33 -23.33
CA THR A 364 25.53 -11.77 -24.22
C THR A 364 26.76 -11.40 -23.41
N SER A 365 27.86 -12.08 -23.72
CA SER A 365 29.19 -11.86 -23.17
C SER A 365 29.81 -10.57 -23.70
N THR A 366 30.47 -9.80 -22.83
CA THR A 366 31.67 -9.03 -23.19
C THR A 366 32.53 -8.75 -21.96
N ASN A 367 33.83 -9.00 -22.13
CA ASN A 367 34.94 -8.81 -21.20
C ASN A 367 35.19 -7.34 -20.84
N GLY A 368 35.78 -7.12 -19.65
CA GLY A 368 36.84 -6.13 -19.45
C GLY A 368 36.58 -5.03 -18.41
N GLY A 369 37.54 -4.87 -17.50
CA GLY A 369 37.88 -3.57 -16.89
C GLY A 369 37.35 -3.31 -15.48
N GLN A 370 38.15 -3.69 -14.49
CA GLN A 370 37.98 -3.34 -13.08
C GLN A 370 38.50 -1.92 -12.85
N GLY A 371 37.67 -1.03 -12.31
CA GLY A 371 38.03 0.33 -11.94
C GLY A 371 37.07 0.84 -10.88
N ASP A 372 37.51 0.81 -9.63
CA ASP A 372 36.78 1.34 -8.48
C ASP A 372 36.90 2.88 -8.47
N LEU A 373 35.76 3.57 -8.47
CA LEU A 373 35.66 5.01 -8.27
C LEU A 373 34.93 5.25 -6.94
N GLU A 374 35.71 5.53 -5.89
CA GLU A 374 35.23 6.11 -4.64
C GLU A 374 34.75 7.54 -4.91
N ILE A 375 33.48 7.82 -4.64
CA ILE A 375 32.94 9.18 -4.64
C ILE A 375 32.69 9.57 -3.17
N SER A 376 33.48 10.52 -2.68
CA SER A 376 33.38 11.15 -1.37
C SER A 376 32.04 11.88 -1.20
N GLN A 377 31.44 11.78 0.00
CA GLN A 377 30.14 12.36 0.35
C GLN A 377 30.08 13.90 0.33
N GLU A 378 31.21 14.59 0.20
CA GLU A 378 31.24 16.06 0.23
C GLU A 378 30.75 16.74 -1.05
N THR A 379 30.68 16.02 -2.19
CA THR A 379 30.31 16.63 -3.48
C THR A 379 28.79 16.66 -3.75
N LEU A 380 27.97 15.97 -2.94
CA LEU A 380 26.51 15.90 -3.14
C LEU A 380 25.71 17.03 -2.46
N ALA A 381 26.34 17.81 -1.57
CA ALA A 381 25.66 18.82 -0.77
C ALA A 381 25.42 20.16 -1.51
N GLN A 382 25.95 20.36 -2.71
CA GLN A 382 25.90 21.64 -3.43
C GLN A 382 24.90 21.72 -4.60
N GLN A 383 24.12 20.67 -4.89
CA GLN A 383 23.14 20.70 -6.00
C GLN A 383 21.66 20.70 -5.59
N ILE A 384 21.35 20.81 -4.30
CA ILE A 384 19.97 20.92 -3.82
C ILE A 384 19.79 22.25 -3.09
N SER A 385 19.74 23.32 -3.88
CA SER A 385 19.20 24.62 -3.45
C SER A 385 18.57 25.31 -4.66
N VAL A 386 17.34 24.89 -4.99
CA VAL A 386 16.30 25.68 -5.68
C VAL A 386 14.93 25.15 -5.26
#